data_AF-A0A1A9AR39-F1
#
_entry.id   AF-A0A1A9AR39-F1
#
_cell.length_a   1.000
_cell.length_b   1.000
_cell.length_c   1.000
_cell.angle_alpha   90.00
_cell.angle_beta   90.00
_cell.angle_gamma   90.00
#
_symmetry.space_group_name_H-M   'P 1'
#
loop_
_entity.id
_entity.type
_entity.pdbx_description
1 polymer ?
#
loop_
_entity_poly.entity_id
_entity_poly.type
_entity_poly.pdbx_seq_one_letter_code
_entity_poly.pdbx_strand_id
1 'polypeptide(L)'
;MPFEIQTIYNAAYSNCIFKNKLDSYKNNGELKNNNICSDFKNSHLITQGNEQKICKAVILFFRDLKEQKYEYEDTTYDDIAYRDIGSKYLFYWLYTHVLENKHTVKNVLKLYKELYGIYNQHHGSANTFDKYINEMNEHTSDKLVKLTNLYNELDDFFTENEEKKEKTACNSYSLAKYFSYIEECRKGYDNDFCNELKNFRKKYNSFIKNVIECEDQYLLLPVKNFDAADTTIIPLSLISVTSLILPILYKFTAFGPWMRRLIGKNDNILEYINEETNHSLDTYEMENENTEIHSYNIAYNSV
;
A
#
# COMPACT_ATOMS: atom_id res chain seq x y z
N MET A 1 -14.95 9.65 15.30
CA MET A 1 -13.54 10.10 15.42
C MET A 1 -13.10 10.54 14.04
N PRO A 2 -12.60 11.77 13.83
CA PRO A 2 -12.20 12.22 12.49
C PRO A 2 -10.98 11.42 11.98
N PHE A 3 -10.80 11.37 10.66
CA PHE A 3 -9.59 10.81 10.05
C PHE A 3 -8.35 11.54 10.54
N GLU A 4 -7.28 10.79 10.84
CA GLU A 4 -5.99 11.39 11.15
C GLU A 4 -5.05 11.41 9.94
N ILE A 5 -5.21 10.46 9.01
CA ILE A 5 -4.46 10.41 7.75
C ILE A 5 -5.46 10.32 6.61
N GLN A 6 -5.44 11.29 5.69
CA GLN A 6 -6.27 11.25 4.50
C GLN A 6 -5.71 10.22 3.50
N THR A 7 -6.57 9.35 2.97
CA THR A 7 -6.19 8.34 1.99
C THR A 7 -7.16 8.35 0.81
N ILE A 8 -6.79 7.71 -0.31
CA ILE A 8 -7.76 7.49 -1.40
C ILE A 8 -8.90 6.53 -1.00
N TYR A 9 -8.77 5.86 0.15
CA TYR A 9 -9.69 4.86 0.68
C TYR A 9 -10.63 5.40 1.77
N ASN A 10 -10.74 6.72 1.96
CA ASN A 10 -11.65 7.33 2.95
C ASN A 10 -13.11 6.84 2.82
N ALA A 11 -13.52 6.41 1.62
CA ALA A 11 -14.82 5.78 1.37
C ALA A 11 -15.08 4.53 2.21
N ALA A 12 -14.03 3.78 2.59
CA ALA A 12 -14.15 2.59 3.42
C ALA A 12 -14.58 2.92 4.85
N TYR A 13 -14.04 3.99 5.43
CA TYR A 13 -14.36 4.43 6.79
C TYR A 13 -15.74 5.11 6.86
N SER A 14 -16.07 5.96 5.88
CA SER A 14 -17.31 6.75 5.85
C SER A 14 -18.46 6.06 5.13
N ASN A 15 -18.39 4.73 4.99
CA ASN A 15 -19.26 3.96 4.10
C ASN A 15 -20.74 3.95 4.56
N CYS A 16 -20.98 4.04 5.87
CA CYS A 16 -22.31 3.95 6.47
C CYS A 16 -23.26 5.09 6.05
N ILE A 17 -22.72 6.22 5.60
CA ILE A 17 -23.48 7.42 5.22
C ILE A 17 -24.36 7.17 3.98
N PHE A 18 -23.94 6.29 3.08
CA PHE A 18 -24.52 6.16 1.75
C PHE A 18 -25.41 4.93 1.56
N LYS A 19 -25.20 3.88 2.35
CA LYS A 19 -25.91 2.59 2.22
C LYS A 19 -27.43 2.78 2.18
N ASN A 20 -27.97 3.46 3.19
CA ASN A 20 -29.40 3.65 3.35
C ASN A 20 -30.01 4.48 2.20
N LYS A 21 -29.28 5.48 1.67
CA LYS A 21 -29.72 6.25 0.50
C LYS A 21 -29.82 5.36 -0.75
N LEU A 22 -28.78 4.59 -1.03
CA LEU A 22 -28.74 3.71 -2.20
C LEU A 22 -29.79 2.60 -2.13
N ASP A 23 -29.97 1.98 -0.97
CA ASP A 23 -31.00 0.96 -0.74
C ASP A 23 -32.41 1.56 -0.91
N SER A 24 -32.63 2.79 -0.42
CA SER A 24 -33.88 3.53 -0.64
C SER A 24 -34.14 3.78 -2.14
N TYR A 25 -33.13 4.24 -2.88
CA TYR A 25 -33.28 4.48 -4.33
C TYR A 25 -33.49 3.21 -5.14
N LYS A 26 -32.87 2.10 -4.76
CA LYS A 26 -33.09 0.79 -5.40
C LYS A 26 -34.54 0.31 -5.25
N ASN A 27 -35.15 0.55 -4.08
CA ASN A 27 -36.48 0.03 -3.77
C ASN A 27 -37.61 0.98 -4.19
N ASN A 28 -37.45 2.28 -3.94
CA ASN A 28 -38.51 3.27 -4.01
C ASN A 28 -38.17 4.49 -4.90
N GLY A 29 -36.99 4.50 -5.54
CA GLY A 29 -36.52 5.64 -6.33
C GLY A 29 -37.32 5.82 -7.62
N GLU A 30 -38.17 6.85 -7.65
CA GLU A 30 -38.83 7.29 -8.89
C GLU A 30 -37.97 8.35 -9.62
N LEU A 31 -37.68 8.10 -10.89
CA LEU A 31 -37.05 9.08 -11.78
C LEU A 31 -38.13 9.81 -12.57
N LYS A 32 -38.21 11.13 -12.40
CA LYS A 32 -39.02 11.98 -13.29
C LYS A 32 -38.40 11.95 -14.69
N ASN A 33 -39.22 11.73 -15.72
CA ASN A 33 -38.87 11.50 -17.14
C ASN A 33 -38.24 10.11 -17.41
N ASN A 34 -39.11 9.16 -17.74
CA ASN A 34 -38.99 7.72 -17.53
C ASN A 34 -38.00 6.91 -18.40
N ASN A 35 -37.19 7.53 -19.29
CA ASN A 35 -36.52 6.76 -20.34
C ASN A 35 -34.99 6.58 -20.22
N ILE A 36 -34.32 7.24 -19.27
CA ILE A 36 -32.84 7.19 -19.15
C ILE A 36 -32.30 5.75 -19.00
N CYS A 37 -33.01 4.92 -18.24
CA CYS A 37 -32.59 3.55 -17.95
C CYS A 37 -33.38 2.48 -18.72
N SER A 38 -34.28 2.87 -19.64
CA SER A 38 -35.19 1.92 -20.29
C SER A 38 -34.47 0.94 -21.21
N ASP A 39 -33.45 1.41 -21.91
CA ASP A 39 -32.66 0.59 -22.84
C ASP A 39 -31.44 -0.04 -22.17
N PHE A 40 -31.21 0.24 -20.88
CA PHE A 40 -30.06 -0.30 -20.16
C PHE A 40 -30.20 -1.80 -19.95
N LYS A 41 -29.22 -2.54 -20.48
CA LYS A 41 -29.06 -3.98 -20.28
C LYS A 41 -27.59 -4.28 -20.02
N ASN A 42 -27.33 -5.08 -19.00
CA ASN A 42 -25.98 -5.57 -18.71
C ASN A 42 -26.03 -7.02 -18.28
N SER A 43 -25.24 -7.88 -18.93
CA SER A 43 -25.22 -9.34 -18.71
C SER A 43 -24.95 -9.76 -17.26
N HIS A 44 -24.24 -8.94 -16.49
CA HIS A 44 -23.96 -9.22 -15.09
C HIS A 44 -25.16 -8.94 -14.16
N LEU A 45 -26.16 -8.17 -14.64
CA LEU A 45 -27.38 -7.85 -13.89
C LEU A 45 -28.61 -8.63 -14.36
N ILE A 46 -28.57 -9.25 -15.56
CA ILE A 46 -29.70 -9.99 -16.17
C ILE A 46 -30.20 -11.12 -15.26
N THR A 47 -29.33 -11.74 -14.45
CA THR A 47 -29.73 -12.81 -13.54
C THR A 47 -30.58 -12.34 -12.35
N GLN A 48 -30.77 -11.02 -12.16
CA GLN A 48 -31.49 -10.44 -11.03
C GLN A 48 -32.81 -9.73 -11.39
N GLY A 49 -33.15 -9.57 -12.68
CA GLY A 49 -34.39 -8.93 -13.15
C GLY A 49 -34.58 -7.49 -12.63
N ASN A 50 -33.49 -6.81 -12.26
CA ASN A 50 -33.48 -5.54 -11.55
C ASN A 50 -32.60 -4.48 -12.24
N GLU A 51 -32.07 -4.75 -13.44
CA GLU A 51 -31.08 -3.89 -14.08
C GLU A 51 -31.55 -2.44 -14.27
N GLN A 52 -32.81 -2.22 -14.65
CA GLN A 52 -33.38 -0.88 -14.78
C GLN A 52 -33.51 -0.22 -13.41
N LYS A 53 -33.89 -0.95 -12.35
CA LYS A 53 -33.97 -0.40 -10.98
C LYS A 53 -32.59 -0.01 -10.46
N ILE A 54 -31.57 -0.83 -10.72
CA ILE A 54 -30.19 -0.53 -10.35
C ILE A 54 -29.69 0.71 -11.10
N CYS A 55 -29.93 0.77 -12.42
CA CYS A 55 -29.60 1.98 -13.19
C CYS A 55 -30.29 3.20 -12.59
N LYS A 56 -31.60 3.14 -12.34
CA LYS A 56 -32.36 4.24 -11.75
C LYS A 56 -31.78 4.69 -10.41
N ALA A 57 -31.43 3.75 -9.53
CA ALA A 57 -30.82 4.05 -8.25
C ALA A 57 -29.47 4.75 -8.39
N VAL A 58 -28.63 4.29 -9.31
CA VAL A 58 -27.32 4.88 -9.60
C VAL A 58 -27.45 6.30 -10.15
N ILE A 59 -28.37 6.54 -11.09
CA ILE A 59 -28.62 7.88 -11.64
C ILE A 59 -29.10 8.85 -10.55
N LEU A 60 -30.06 8.42 -9.72
CA LEU A 60 -30.54 9.21 -8.58
C LEU A 60 -29.41 9.54 -7.61
N PHE A 61 -28.57 8.55 -7.31
CA PHE A 61 -27.45 8.73 -6.41
C PHE A 61 -26.39 9.70 -6.97
N PHE A 62 -26.04 9.61 -8.25
CA PHE A 62 -25.12 10.58 -8.86
C PHE A 62 -25.69 12.00 -8.87
N ARG A 63 -27.00 12.16 -9.08
CA ARG A 63 -27.67 13.46 -8.97
C ARG A 63 -27.55 14.02 -7.55
N ASP A 64 -27.84 13.20 -6.55
CA ASP A 64 -27.68 13.57 -5.14
C ASP A 64 -26.26 14.02 -4.80
N LEU A 65 -25.25 13.26 -5.23
CA LEU A 65 -23.84 13.63 -5.01
C LEU A 65 -23.50 14.97 -5.67
N LYS A 66 -24.06 15.25 -6.86
CA LYS A 66 -23.84 16.50 -7.59
C LYS A 66 -24.50 17.68 -6.89
N GLU A 67 -25.72 17.49 -6.39
CA GLU A 67 -26.54 18.51 -5.74
C GLU A 67 -26.08 18.82 -4.31
N GLN A 68 -25.39 17.90 -3.63
CA GLN A 68 -24.86 18.14 -2.29
C GLN A 68 -23.91 19.35 -2.24
N LYS A 69 -24.22 20.29 -1.35
CA LYS A 69 -23.41 21.47 -1.00
C LYS A 69 -23.21 21.54 0.52
N TYR A 70 -22.26 22.37 0.94
CA TYR A 70 -22.15 22.81 2.33
C TYR A 70 -22.01 24.33 2.39
N GLU A 71 -22.40 24.92 3.52
CA GLU A 71 -22.29 26.36 3.77
C GLU A 71 -21.13 26.64 4.71
N TYR A 72 -20.32 27.63 4.38
CA TYR A 72 -19.24 28.13 5.23
C TYR A 72 -19.13 29.64 5.06
N GLU A 73 -19.22 30.39 6.16
CA GLU A 73 -19.18 31.86 6.17
C GLU A 73 -20.12 32.48 5.11
N ASP A 74 -21.41 32.09 5.14
CA ASP A 74 -22.46 32.54 4.22
C ASP A 74 -22.22 32.26 2.73
N THR A 75 -21.23 31.40 2.42
CA THR A 75 -20.93 30.98 1.04
C THR A 75 -21.24 29.50 0.86
N THR A 76 -21.91 29.17 -0.25
CA THR A 76 -22.25 27.78 -0.62
C THR A 76 -21.14 27.16 -1.46
N TYR A 77 -20.58 26.05 -1.00
CA TYR A 77 -19.52 25.31 -1.67
C TYR A 77 -19.97 23.92 -2.10
N ASP A 78 -19.37 23.44 -3.18
CA ASP A 78 -19.50 22.05 -3.61
C ASP A 78 -18.82 21.12 -2.61
N ASP A 79 -19.52 20.08 -2.18
CA ASP A 79 -18.94 19.08 -1.29
C ASP A 79 -18.12 18.05 -2.07
N ILE A 80 -16.89 18.43 -2.39
CA ILE A 80 -15.92 17.61 -3.14
C ILE A 80 -15.65 16.29 -2.41
N ALA A 81 -15.53 16.31 -1.08
CA ALA A 81 -15.26 15.12 -0.28
C ALA A 81 -16.45 14.16 -0.32
N TYR A 82 -17.67 14.67 -0.17
CA TYR A 82 -18.89 13.86 -0.27
C TYR A 82 -19.02 13.20 -1.64
N ARG A 83 -18.67 13.92 -2.71
CA ARG A 83 -18.66 13.38 -4.08
C ARG A 83 -17.65 12.27 -4.27
N ASP A 84 -16.41 12.45 -3.80
CA ASP A 84 -15.36 11.43 -3.91
C ASP A 84 -15.75 10.16 -3.15
N ILE A 85 -16.07 10.33 -1.87
CA ILE A 85 -16.42 9.23 -0.96
C ILE A 85 -17.66 8.50 -1.48
N GLY A 86 -18.70 9.23 -1.89
CA GLY A 86 -19.92 8.66 -2.46
C GLY A 86 -19.67 7.91 -3.77
N SER A 87 -18.84 8.46 -4.67
CA SER A 87 -18.52 7.80 -5.95
C SER A 87 -17.81 6.46 -5.74
N LYS A 88 -16.81 6.43 -4.86
CA LYS A 88 -16.08 5.21 -4.50
C LYS A 88 -16.98 4.21 -3.75
N TYR A 89 -17.84 4.69 -2.86
CA TYR A 89 -18.81 3.83 -2.17
C TYR A 89 -19.82 3.20 -3.13
N LEU A 90 -20.27 3.91 -4.17
CA LEU A 90 -21.19 3.35 -5.16
C LEU A 90 -20.63 2.10 -5.85
N PHE A 91 -19.32 2.10 -6.16
CA PHE A 91 -18.66 0.89 -6.66
C PHE A 91 -18.75 -0.26 -5.65
N TYR A 92 -18.43 0.00 -4.37
CA TYR A 92 -18.54 -1.01 -3.32
C TYR A 92 -19.97 -1.55 -3.20
N TRP A 93 -20.98 -0.68 -3.25
CA TRP A 93 -22.39 -1.07 -3.19
C TRP A 93 -22.78 -1.96 -4.37
N LEU A 94 -22.35 -1.62 -5.59
CA LEU A 94 -22.55 -2.48 -6.77
C LEU A 94 -21.87 -3.84 -6.59
N TYR A 95 -20.64 -3.87 -6.08
CA TYR A 95 -19.88 -5.09 -5.89
C TYR A 95 -20.51 -6.02 -4.83
N THR A 96 -20.78 -5.47 -3.64
CA THR A 96 -21.14 -6.24 -2.45
C THR A 96 -22.65 -6.48 -2.35
N HIS A 97 -23.47 -5.45 -2.59
CA HIS A 97 -24.92 -5.50 -2.30
C HIS A 97 -25.78 -5.77 -3.54
N VAL A 98 -25.33 -5.37 -4.72
CA VAL A 98 -26.02 -5.71 -5.97
C VAL A 98 -25.52 -7.04 -6.48
N LEU A 99 -24.21 -7.20 -6.69
CA LEU A 99 -23.64 -8.39 -7.32
C LEU A 99 -23.23 -9.49 -6.33
N GLU A 100 -23.45 -9.29 -5.03
CA GLU A 100 -23.22 -10.28 -3.97
C GLU A 100 -21.79 -10.86 -3.97
N ASN A 101 -20.79 -10.06 -4.37
CA ASN A 101 -19.39 -10.50 -4.51
C ASN A 101 -19.18 -11.65 -5.51
N LYS A 102 -20.14 -11.93 -6.41
CA LYS A 102 -20.08 -13.06 -7.36
C LYS A 102 -19.28 -12.74 -8.63
N HIS A 103 -18.95 -11.48 -8.85
CA HIS A 103 -18.26 -11.01 -10.05
C HIS A 103 -16.88 -10.44 -9.72
N THR A 104 -15.96 -10.54 -10.67
CA THR A 104 -14.63 -9.96 -10.53
C THR A 104 -14.71 -8.44 -10.44
N VAL A 105 -13.79 -7.83 -9.68
CA VAL A 105 -13.64 -6.37 -9.56
C VAL A 105 -13.62 -5.70 -10.93
N LYS A 106 -12.91 -6.27 -11.90
CA LYS A 106 -12.86 -5.82 -13.29
C LYS A 106 -14.24 -5.68 -13.94
N ASN A 107 -15.08 -6.70 -13.81
CA ASN A 107 -16.40 -6.72 -14.42
C ASN A 107 -17.32 -5.70 -13.75
N VAL A 108 -17.23 -5.55 -12.43
CA VAL A 108 -17.99 -4.54 -11.69
C VAL A 108 -17.54 -3.13 -12.06
N LEU A 109 -16.24 -2.89 -12.23
CA LEU A 109 -15.73 -1.61 -12.72
C LEU A 109 -16.25 -1.27 -14.11
N LYS A 110 -16.34 -2.25 -15.00
CA LYS A 110 -16.92 -2.06 -16.33
C LYS A 110 -18.39 -1.63 -16.22
N LEU A 111 -19.18 -2.35 -15.43
CA LEU A 111 -20.58 -1.99 -15.16
C LEU A 111 -20.71 -0.58 -14.56
N TYR A 112 -19.88 -0.27 -13.56
CA TYR A 112 -19.88 1.04 -12.91
C TYR A 112 -19.61 2.18 -13.90
N LYS A 113 -18.62 2.00 -14.80
CA LYS A 113 -18.31 2.97 -15.85
C LYS A 113 -19.40 3.09 -16.92
N GLU A 114 -20.06 1.99 -17.27
CA GLU A 114 -21.23 2.01 -18.18
C GLU A 114 -22.38 2.83 -17.57
N LEU A 115 -22.72 2.57 -16.30
CA LEU A 115 -23.75 3.33 -15.57
C LEU A 115 -23.40 4.82 -15.45
N TYR A 116 -22.14 5.13 -15.16
CA TYR A 116 -21.66 6.50 -15.14
C TYR A 116 -21.76 7.18 -16.52
N GLY A 117 -21.45 6.44 -17.60
CA GLY A 117 -21.62 6.92 -18.97
C GLY A 117 -23.04 7.37 -19.27
N ILE A 118 -24.04 6.60 -18.83
CA ILE A 118 -25.47 6.96 -18.96
C ILE A 118 -25.77 8.26 -18.19
N TYR A 119 -25.32 8.37 -16.94
CA TYR A 119 -25.50 9.58 -16.15
C TYR A 119 -24.91 10.81 -16.86
N ASN A 120 -23.67 10.71 -17.34
CA ASN A 120 -22.96 11.82 -17.95
C ASN A 120 -23.60 12.28 -19.28
N GLN A 121 -24.12 11.34 -20.08
CA GLN A 121 -24.83 11.65 -21.32
C GLN A 121 -26.11 12.47 -21.07
N HIS A 122 -26.84 12.18 -19.98
CA HIS A 122 -28.15 12.78 -19.73
C HIS A 122 -28.13 14.00 -18.80
N HIS A 123 -27.07 14.20 -18.00
CA HIS A 123 -27.00 15.27 -16.99
C HIS A 123 -25.99 16.39 -17.30
N GLY A 124 -25.68 16.54 -18.59
CA GLY A 124 -24.72 17.50 -19.12
C GLY A 124 -23.30 17.03 -18.84
N SER A 125 -22.49 16.96 -19.90
CA SER A 125 -21.11 16.49 -20.02
C SER A 125 -20.08 17.25 -19.15
N ALA A 126 -20.39 17.42 -17.87
CA ALA A 126 -19.58 18.17 -16.91
C ALA A 126 -18.46 17.31 -16.33
N ASN A 127 -18.41 16.00 -16.66
CA ASN A 127 -17.33 15.08 -16.26
C ASN A 127 -17.01 15.18 -14.77
N THR A 128 -18.03 15.52 -13.96
CA THR A 128 -17.86 16.00 -12.58
C THR A 128 -17.27 14.94 -11.67
N PHE A 129 -17.44 13.67 -12.04
CA PHE A 129 -16.97 12.53 -11.29
C PHE A 129 -15.78 11.81 -11.96
N ASP A 130 -15.32 12.27 -13.13
CA ASP A 130 -14.23 11.63 -13.89
C ASP A 130 -13.00 11.44 -13.03
N LYS A 131 -12.62 12.45 -12.24
CA LYS A 131 -11.45 12.37 -11.35
C LYS A 131 -11.54 11.15 -10.43
N TYR A 132 -12.65 11.02 -9.70
CA TYR A 132 -12.82 9.95 -8.71
C TYR A 132 -12.96 8.58 -9.36
N ILE A 133 -13.67 8.51 -10.49
CA ILE A 133 -13.91 7.26 -11.21
C ILE A 133 -12.64 6.77 -11.90
N ASN A 134 -11.80 7.67 -12.39
CA ASN A 134 -10.54 7.33 -13.05
C ASN A 134 -9.43 6.95 -12.06
N GLU A 135 -9.49 7.40 -10.80
CA GLU A 135 -8.65 6.87 -9.70
C GLU A 135 -8.96 5.38 -9.40
N MET A 136 -10.14 4.90 -9.78
CA MET A 136 -10.54 3.51 -9.58
C MET A 136 -10.04 2.59 -10.70
N ASN A 137 -9.22 1.62 -10.32
CA ASN A 137 -8.76 0.50 -11.14
C ASN A 137 -8.92 -0.81 -10.36
N GLU A 138 -8.56 -1.95 -10.96
CA GLU A 138 -8.75 -3.26 -10.32
C GLU A 138 -8.04 -3.36 -8.96
N HIS A 139 -6.83 -2.81 -8.84
CA HIS A 139 -6.08 -2.82 -7.60
C HIS A 139 -6.72 -1.94 -6.53
N THR A 140 -6.97 -0.66 -6.82
CA THR A 140 -7.57 0.27 -5.84
C THR A 140 -8.97 -0.18 -5.43
N SER A 141 -9.73 -0.76 -6.34
CA SER A 141 -11.08 -1.25 -6.06
C SER A 141 -11.08 -2.51 -5.19
N ASP A 142 -10.14 -3.44 -5.40
CA ASP A 142 -9.95 -4.60 -4.52
C ASP A 142 -9.61 -4.16 -3.09
N LYS A 143 -8.66 -3.22 -2.94
CA LYS A 143 -8.29 -2.66 -1.63
C LYS A 143 -9.45 -1.96 -0.94
N LEU A 144 -10.22 -1.16 -1.70
CA LEU A 144 -11.41 -0.49 -1.17
C LEU A 144 -12.41 -1.51 -0.61
N VAL A 145 -12.69 -2.60 -1.33
CA VAL A 145 -13.60 -3.66 -0.87
C VAL A 145 -13.09 -4.32 0.40
N LYS A 146 -11.80 -4.69 0.42
CA LYS A 146 -11.15 -5.30 1.60
C LYS A 146 -11.27 -4.41 2.84
N LEU A 147 -10.95 -3.13 2.70
CA LEU A 147 -11.00 -2.15 3.81
C LEU A 147 -12.44 -1.88 4.25
N THR A 148 -13.36 -1.73 3.30
CA THR A 148 -14.77 -1.45 3.64
C THR A 148 -15.39 -2.61 4.39
N ASN A 149 -15.15 -3.85 3.97
CA ASN A 149 -15.60 -5.03 4.69
C ASN A 149 -14.99 -5.11 6.09
N LEU A 150 -13.70 -4.80 6.23
CA LEU A 150 -13.03 -4.77 7.52
C LEU A 150 -13.67 -3.75 8.49
N TYR A 151 -14.00 -2.55 7.99
CA TYR A 151 -14.70 -1.54 8.77
C TYR A 151 -16.13 -1.96 9.13
N ASN A 152 -16.88 -2.56 8.20
CA ASN A 152 -18.24 -3.03 8.47
C ASN A 152 -18.25 -4.11 9.55
N GLU A 153 -17.35 -5.10 9.45
CA GLU A 153 -17.21 -6.14 10.47
C GLU A 153 -16.86 -5.56 11.85
N LEU A 154 -16.05 -4.49 11.87
CA LEU A 154 -15.73 -3.79 13.11
C LEU A 154 -16.95 -3.04 13.67
N ASP A 155 -17.69 -2.35 12.82
CA ASP A 155 -18.87 -1.57 13.23
C ASP A 155 -20.04 -2.48 13.68
N ASP A 156 -20.22 -3.64 13.04
CA ASP A 156 -21.17 -4.68 13.48
C ASP A 156 -20.78 -5.19 14.87
N PHE A 157 -19.50 -5.54 15.05
CA PHE A 157 -18.96 -5.94 16.35
C PHE A 157 -19.17 -4.86 17.42
N PHE A 158 -18.99 -3.59 17.06
CA PHE A 158 -19.21 -2.48 17.99
C PHE A 158 -20.67 -2.39 18.41
N THR A 159 -21.58 -2.40 17.44
CA THR A 159 -23.02 -2.33 17.65
C THR A 159 -23.51 -3.46 18.58
N GLU A 160 -22.97 -4.68 18.42
CA GLU A 160 -23.35 -5.83 19.24
C GLU A 160 -22.87 -5.78 20.70
N ASN A 161 -21.84 -4.98 20.99
CA ASN A 161 -21.11 -4.99 22.27
C ASN A 161 -21.15 -3.67 23.05
N GLU A 162 -21.61 -2.58 22.44
CA GLU A 162 -21.72 -1.26 23.09
C GLU A 162 -22.59 -1.30 24.36
N GLU A 163 -23.71 -2.04 24.33
CA GLU A 163 -24.63 -2.14 25.47
C GLU A 163 -24.19 -3.13 26.54
N LYS A 164 -23.47 -4.19 26.15
CA LYS A 164 -23.16 -5.32 27.04
C LYS A 164 -21.99 -5.02 27.97
N LYS A 165 -21.02 -4.21 27.51
CA LYS A 165 -19.76 -3.91 28.23
C LYS A 165 -19.10 -5.14 28.87
N GLU A 166 -19.29 -6.31 28.26
CA GLU A 166 -18.79 -7.56 28.84
C GLU A 166 -17.28 -7.67 28.58
N LYS A 167 -16.50 -8.03 29.60
CA LYS A 167 -15.05 -8.28 29.45
C LYS A 167 -14.72 -9.39 28.44
N THR A 168 -15.67 -10.29 28.17
CA THR A 168 -15.57 -11.33 27.14
C THR A 168 -15.47 -10.74 25.73
N ALA A 169 -15.92 -9.50 25.50
CA ALA A 169 -15.82 -8.86 24.20
C ALA A 169 -14.35 -8.57 23.80
N CYS A 170 -13.45 -8.38 24.77
CA CYS A 170 -12.04 -8.02 24.55
C CYS A 170 -11.25 -8.99 23.67
N ASN A 171 -11.67 -10.26 23.57
CA ASN A 171 -11.00 -11.28 22.76
C ASN A 171 -11.89 -11.90 21.66
N SER A 172 -13.08 -11.35 21.45
CA SER A 172 -14.08 -11.95 20.55
C SER A 172 -14.00 -11.44 19.10
N TYR A 173 -13.42 -10.26 18.87
CA TYR A 173 -13.20 -9.74 17.53
C TYR A 173 -12.00 -10.42 16.85
N SER A 174 -12.22 -11.01 15.67
CA SER A 174 -11.16 -11.66 14.91
C SER A 174 -10.30 -10.64 14.15
N LEU A 175 -9.02 -10.56 14.51
CA LEU A 175 -8.03 -9.71 13.84
C LEU A 175 -7.31 -10.37 12.66
N ALA A 176 -7.72 -11.59 12.26
CA ALA A 176 -7.03 -12.37 11.22
C ALA A 176 -6.94 -11.63 9.88
N LYS A 177 -8.03 -11.02 9.42
CA LYS A 177 -8.06 -10.21 8.18
C LYS A 177 -7.17 -8.98 8.28
N TYR A 178 -7.25 -8.27 9.41
CA TYR A 178 -6.41 -7.11 9.68
C TYR A 178 -4.93 -7.47 9.55
N PHE A 179 -4.46 -8.52 10.23
CA PHE A 179 -3.06 -8.93 10.15
C PHE A 179 -2.64 -9.41 8.76
N SER A 180 -3.53 -10.11 8.04
CA SER A 180 -3.28 -10.47 6.64
C SER A 180 -3.08 -9.23 5.75
N TYR A 181 -3.88 -8.18 5.96
CA TYR A 181 -3.74 -6.92 5.21
C TYR A 181 -2.50 -6.13 5.61
N ILE A 182 -2.05 -6.23 6.86
CA ILE A 182 -0.77 -5.67 7.30
C ILE A 182 0.41 -6.34 6.57
N GLU A 183 0.39 -7.66 6.43
CA GLU A 183 1.41 -8.38 5.65
C GLU A 183 1.39 -7.97 4.18
N GLU A 184 0.20 -7.77 3.60
CA GLU A 184 0.05 -7.26 2.24
C GLU A 184 0.59 -5.83 2.11
N CYS A 185 0.29 -4.96 3.07
CA CYS A 185 0.82 -3.60 3.15
C CYS A 185 2.35 -3.58 3.22
N ARG A 186 2.97 -4.43 4.04
CA ARG A 186 4.44 -4.50 4.20
C ARG A 186 5.18 -4.90 2.92
N LYS A 187 4.52 -5.69 2.05
CA LYS A 187 5.09 -6.18 0.80
C LYS A 187 4.78 -5.28 -0.39
N GLY A 188 3.74 -4.45 -0.29
CA GLY A 188 3.28 -3.57 -1.34
C GLY A 188 3.87 -2.15 -1.26
N TYR A 189 3.59 -1.36 -2.29
CA TYR A 189 3.95 0.07 -2.37
C TYR A 189 2.72 0.99 -2.20
N ASP A 190 1.57 0.44 -1.82
CA ASP A 190 0.34 1.20 -1.62
C ASP A 190 0.33 1.84 -0.22
N ASN A 191 0.96 3.01 -0.14
CA ASN A 191 1.05 3.79 1.10
C ASN A 191 -0.33 4.19 1.63
N ASP A 192 -1.30 4.45 0.75
CA ASP A 192 -2.65 4.80 1.14
C ASP A 192 -3.36 3.62 1.81
N PHE A 193 -3.17 2.40 1.30
CA PHE A 193 -3.71 1.18 1.91
C PHE A 193 -3.11 0.96 3.30
N CYS A 194 -1.80 1.12 3.43
CA CYS A 194 -1.12 1.04 4.73
C CYS A 194 -1.59 2.12 5.71
N ASN A 195 -1.78 3.34 5.23
CA ASN A 195 -2.25 4.45 6.05
C ASN A 195 -3.70 4.25 6.48
N GLU A 196 -4.54 3.65 5.64
CA GLU A 196 -5.91 3.33 6.01
C GLU A 196 -5.96 2.22 7.07
N LEU A 197 -5.04 1.25 7.05
CA LEU A 197 -4.88 0.27 8.14
C LEU A 197 -4.41 0.92 9.45
N LYS A 198 -3.65 2.03 9.39
CA LYS A 198 -3.32 2.84 10.58
C LYS A 198 -4.57 3.55 11.12
N ASN A 199 -5.43 4.07 10.25
CA ASN A 199 -6.72 4.66 10.64
C ASN A 199 -7.63 3.61 11.30
N PHE A 200 -7.74 2.42 10.69
CA PHE A 200 -8.50 1.29 11.23
C PHE A 200 -8.03 0.93 12.64
N ARG A 201 -6.70 0.78 12.83
CA ARG A 201 -6.09 0.52 14.13
C ARG A 201 -6.52 1.54 15.18
N LYS A 202 -6.54 2.84 14.84
CA LYS A 202 -6.92 3.90 15.77
C LYS A 202 -8.38 3.77 16.18
N LYS A 203 -9.28 3.53 15.22
CA LYS A 203 -10.70 3.28 15.48
C LYS A 203 -10.88 2.06 16.41
N TYR A 204 -10.25 0.93 16.08
CA TYR A 204 -10.27 -0.28 16.90
C TYR A 204 -9.76 -0.02 18.32
N ASN A 205 -8.56 0.54 18.48
CA ASN A 205 -7.96 0.78 19.80
C ASN A 205 -8.80 1.75 20.63
N SER A 206 -9.37 2.78 20.01
CA SER A 206 -10.26 3.73 20.71
C SER A 206 -11.49 3.02 21.26
N PHE A 207 -12.10 2.13 20.48
CA PHE A 207 -13.27 1.39 20.92
C PHE A 207 -12.95 0.39 22.04
N ILE A 208 -11.91 -0.42 21.84
CA ILE A 208 -11.47 -1.43 22.82
C ILE A 208 -11.11 -0.77 24.15
N LYS A 209 -10.44 0.39 24.12
CA LYS A 209 -10.03 1.10 25.33
C LYS A 209 -11.16 1.87 26.00
N ASN A 210 -11.96 2.61 25.23
CA ASN A 210 -12.86 3.62 25.78
C ASN A 210 -14.33 3.18 25.82
N VAL A 211 -14.72 2.17 25.05
CA VAL A 211 -16.11 1.68 24.99
C VAL A 211 -16.26 0.35 25.72
N ILE A 212 -15.43 -0.64 25.36
CA ILE A 212 -15.43 -1.96 26.03
C ILE A 212 -14.62 -1.94 27.33
N GLU A 213 -13.71 -0.96 27.49
CA GLU A 213 -12.89 -0.78 28.70
C GLU A 213 -11.93 -1.97 28.94
N CYS A 214 -11.32 -2.49 27.87
CA CYS A 214 -10.32 -3.55 27.93
C CYS A 214 -8.93 -3.05 28.36
N GLU A 215 -8.13 -3.96 28.92
CA GLU A 215 -6.72 -3.72 29.25
C GLU A 215 -5.85 -3.47 28.01
N ASP A 216 -4.72 -2.77 28.20
CA ASP A 216 -3.85 -2.35 27.09
C ASP A 216 -3.28 -3.51 26.26
N GLN A 217 -3.24 -4.73 26.80
CA GLN A 217 -2.78 -5.94 26.08
C GLN A 217 -3.64 -6.29 24.85
N TYR A 218 -4.88 -5.81 24.79
CA TYR A 218 -5.80 -6.05 23.67
C TYR A 218 -5.68 -5.00 22.56
N LEU A 219 -4.86 -3.97 22.76
CA LEU A 219 -4.64 -2.92 21.79
C LEU A 219 -3.67 -3.38 20.71
N LEU A 220 -3.99 -3.00 19.47
CA LEU A 220 -3.12 -3.23 18.33
C LEU A 220 -1.85 -2.38 18.44
N LEU A 221 -0.71 -3.03 18.18
CA LEU A 221 0.58 -2.35 18.08
C LEU A 221 0.65 -1.46 16.83
N PRO A 222 1.48 -0.39 16.83
CA PRO A 222 1.65 0.49 15.68
C PRO A 222 2.03 -0.28 14.40
N VAL A 223 1.42 0.12 13.28
CA VAL A 223 1.78 -0.40 11.96
C VAL A 223 3.10 0.24 11.55
N LYS A 224 4.18 -0.54 11.62
CA LYS A 224 5.48 -0.17 11.04
C LYS A 224 5.43 -0.47 9.54
N ASN A 225 5.53 0.57 8.72
CA ASN A 225 5.88 0.42 7.32
C ASN A 225 7.41 0.37 7.25
N PHE A 226 7.96 -0.49 6.40
CA PHE A 226 9.35 -0.33 5.99
C PHE A 226 9.36 0.83 4.98
N ASP A 227 9.52 2.05 5.46
CA ASP A 227 9.69 3.18 4.54
C ASP A 227 10.95 2.92 3.70
N ALA A 228 10.83 3.11 2.38
CA ALA A 228 11.98 3.02 1.48
C ALA A 228 13.07 4.04 1.88
N ALA A 229 12.70 5.13 2.56
CA ALA A 229 13.62 6.07 3.18
C ALA A 229 14.46 5.40 4.30
N ASP A 230 13.84 4.66 5.22
CA ASP A 230 14.56 3.94 6.28
C ASP A 230 15.45 2.83 5.71
N THR A 231 15.03 2.20 4.62
CA THR A 231 15.79 1.11 3.97
C THR A 231 16.95 1.62 3.13
N THR A 232 16.93 2.88 2.67
CA THR A 232 18.02 3.49 1.89
C THR A 232 19.01 4.28 2.76
N ILE A 233 18.57 4.83 3.90
CA ILE A 233 19.45 5.57 4.82
C ILE A 233 20.49 4.64 5.46
N ILE A 234 20.11 3.40 5.81
CA ILE A 234 21.02 2.47 6.49
C ILE A 234 22.17 2.02 5.57
N PRO A 235 21.96 1.57 4.31
CA PRO A 235 23.06 1.24 3.41
C PRO A 235 23.90 2.45 3.01
N LEU A 236 23.28 3.61 2.72
CA LEU A 236 24.00 4.78 2.20
C LEU A 236 24.92 5.41 3.26
N SER A 237 24.46 5.47 4.51
CA SER A 237 25.28 5.95 5.63
C SER A 237 26.44 5.00 5.94
N LEU A 238 26.21 3.69 5.93
CA LEU A 238 27.27 2.69 6.15
C LEU A 238 28.32 2.71 5.02
N ILE A 239 27.91 2.81 3.76
CA ILE A 239 28.82 2.91 2.61
C ILE A 239 29.63 4.21 2.67
N SER A 240 28.99 5.33 3.02
CA SER A 240 29.67 6.64 3.14
C SER A 240 30.70 6.65 4.28
N VAL A 241 30.31 6.15 5.45
CA VAL A 241 31.18 6.06 6.63
C VAL A 241 32.35 5.11 6.38
N THR A 242 32.11 3.93 5.80
CA THR A 242 33.19 2.99 5.45
C THR A 242 34.13 3.56 4.39
N SER A 243 33.62 4.27 3.38
CA SER A 243 34.45 4.90 2.35
C SER A 243 35.37 6.00 2.89
N LEU A 244 34.96 6.70 3.96
CA LEU A 244 35.79 7.73 4.60
C LEU A 244 36.82 7.12 5.57
N ILE A 245 36.43 6.07 6.31
CA ILE A 245 37.29 5.48 7.34
C ILE A 245 38.33 4.53 6.74
N LEU A 246 38.00 3.75 5.71
CA LEU A 246 38.89 2.74 5.12
C LEU A 246 40.22 3.32 4.59
N PRO A 247 40.26 4.45 3.85
CA PRO A 247 41.52 5.03 3.38
C PRO A 247 42.40 5.54 4.52
N ILE A 248 41.78 6.09 5.58
CA ILE A 248 42.48 6.59 6.77
C ILE A 248 43.10 5.41 7.53
N LEU A 249 42.33 4.35 7.77
CA LEU A 249 42.84 3.13 8.41
C LEU A 249 43.93 2.46 7.56
N TYR A 250 43.77 2.42 6.24
CA TYR A 250 44.76 1.85 5.32
C TYR A 250 46.10 2.61 5.35
N LYS A 251 46.08 3.95 5.51
CA LYS A 251 47.32 4.77 5.52
C LYS A 251 47.95 4.90 6.91
N PHE A 252 47.16 5.00 7.97
CA PHE A 252 47.63 5.43 9.30
C PHE A 252 47.58 4.35 10.38
N THR A 253 47.18 3.12 10.05
CA THR A 253 47.17 2.00 11.03
C THR A 253 47.88 0.77 10.48
N ALA A 254 48.11 -0.22 11.36
CA ALA A 254 48.66 -1.53 10.98
C ALA A 254 47.77 -2.31 9.98
N PHE A 255 46.54 -1.84 9.72
CA PHE A 255 45.62 -2.42 8.75
C PHE A 255 46.15 -2.37 7.31
N GLY A 256 46.84 -1.30 6.90
CA GLY A 256 47.40 -1.18 5.55
C GLY A 256 48.46 -2.23 5.21
N PRO A 257 49.52 -2.36 6.02
CA PRO A 257 50.51 -3.43 5.87
C PRO A 257 49.89 -4.84 5.95
N TRP A 258 48.91 -5.04 6.83
CA TRP A 258 48.20 -6.32 6.97
C TRP A 258 47.37 -6.68 5.73
N MET A 259 46.62 -5.72 5.17
CA MET A 259 45.89 -5.88 3.90
C MET A 259 46.82 -6.17 2.71
N ARG A 260 47.94 -5.43 2.59
CA ARG A 260 48.94 -5.70 1.54
C ARG A 260 49.52 -7.11 1.63
N ARG A 261 49.75 -7.60 2.85
CA ARG A 261 50.21 -8.98 3.09
C ARG A 261 49.15 -10.03 2.73
N LEU A 262 47.86 -9.74 2.90
CA LEU A 262 46.78 -10.63 2.50
C LEU A 262 46.61 -10.67 0.97
N ILE A 263 46.66 -9.52 0.30
CA ILE A 263 46.52 -9.41 -1.16
C ILE A 263 47.75 -10.02 -1.85
N GLY A 264 48.97 -9.67 -1.43
CA GLY A 264 50.21 -10.21 -1.99
C GLY A 264 50.44 -11.71 -1.71
N LYS A 265 49.64 -12.34 -0.84
CA LYS A 265 49.68 -13.79 -0.64
C LYS A 265 49.01 -14.56 -1.79
N ASN A 266 48.16 -13.89 -2.57
CA ASN A 266 47.44 -14.48 -3.69
C ASN A 266 48.18 -14.34 -5.03
N ASP A 267 49.11 -13.38 -5.15
CA ASP A 267 49.92 -13.21 -6.38
C ASP A 267 50.84 -14.42 -6.62
N ASN A 268 51.42 -14.99 -5.56
CA ASN A 268 52.24 -16.21 -5.64
C ASN A 268 51.43 -17.47 -6.03
N ILE A 269 50.10 -17.45 -5.86
CA ILE A 269 49.22 -18.56 -6.29
C ILE A 269 48.93 -18.45 -7.79
N LEU A 270 48.88 -17.23 -8.35
CA LEU A 270 48.66 -16.99 -9.78
C LEU A 270 49.91 -17.33 -10.61
N GLU A 271 51.10 -17.10 -10.07
CA GLU A 271 52.38 -17.41 -10.72
C GLU A 271 52.53 -18.93 -10.96
N TYR A 272 52.08 -19.76 -10.02
CA TYR A 272 52.06 -21.23 -10.15
C TYR A 272 51.07 -21.76 -11.19
N ILE A 273 50.04 -20.99 -11.57
CA ILE A 273 49.04 -21.40 -12.57
C ILE A 273 49.50 -21.04 -13.99
N ASN A 274 50.33 -19.99 -14.14
CA ASN A 274 50.82 -19.53 -15.43
C ASN A 274 52.12 -20.21 -15.89
N GLU A 275 52.91 -20.82 -15.00
CA GLU A 275 54.15 -21.53 -15.36
C GLU A 275 53.92 -22.76 -16.26
N GLU A 276 52.72 -23.34 -16.30
CA GLU A 276 52.46 -24.55 -17.08
C GLU A 276 51.99 -24.29 -18.52
N THR A 277 51.96 -23.04 -19.01
CA THR A 277 51.35 -22.78 -20.33
C THR A 277 52.14 -22.05 -21.40
N ASN A 278 53.37 -21.57 -21.24
CA ASN A 278 54.05 -20.91 -22.38
C ASN A 278 55.57 -21.12 -22.40
N HIS A 279 55.98 -22.23 -23.03
CA HIS A 279 57.27 -22.31 -23.68
C HIS A 279 57.31 -21.39 -24.92
N SER A 280 58.47 -20.76 -25.12
CA SER A 280 58.96 -20.02 -26.29
C SER A 280 58.55 -18.55 -26.43
N LEU A 281 59.51 -17.65 -26.19
CA LEU A 281 60.20 -16.91 -27.25
C LEU A 281 61.41 -16.17 -26.64
N ASP A 282 62.60 -16.51 -27.14
CA ASP A 282 63.89 -15.88 -26.83
C ASP A 282 63.89 -14.37 -27.14
N THR A 283 64.67 -13.56 -26.41
CA THR A 283 65.99 -13.03 -26.86
C THR A 283 66.55 -12.00 -25.86
N TYR A 284 67.86 -12.12 -25.59
CA TYR A 284 68.86 -11.21 -24.99
C TYR A 284 68.53 -9.70 -24.96
N GLU A 285 68.98 -8.88 -24.00
CA GLU A 285 70.38 -8.61 -23.62
C GLU A 285 70.42 -7.77 -22.30
N MET A 286 71.35 -8.08 -21.39
CA MET A 286 71.51 -7.38 -20.10
C MET A 286 72.91 -6.77 -20.04
N GLU A 287 73.04 -5.46 -19.82
CA GLU A 287 74.33 -4.77 -19.65
C GLU A 287 74.48 -4.24 -18.20
N ASN A 288 75.67 -4.54 -17.66
CA ASN A 288 76.23 -4.43 -16.30
C ASN A 288 76.06 -3.12 -15.52
N GLU A 289 76.05 -3.20 -14.18
CA GLU A 289 77.22 -2.82 -13.35
C GLU A 289 77.11 -3.19 -11.86
N ASN A 290 78.30 -3.44 -11.29
CA ASN A 290 78.65 -4.15 -10.05
C ASN A 290 78.16 -3.53 -8.72
N THR A 291 77.99 -4.36 -7.68
CA THR A 291 78.57 -4.10 -6.34
C THR A 291 78.74 -5.40 -5.54
N GLU A 292 79.93 -5.55 -4.95
CA GLU A 292 80.44 -6.72 -4.23
C GLU A 292 79.67 -7.03 -2.94
N ILE A 293 79.36 -8.31 -2.72
CA ILE A 293 78.73 -8.81 -1.48
C ILE A 293 79.81 -9.22 -0.48
N HIS A 294 79.91 -8.51 0.65
CA HIS A 294 80.69 -8.96 1.81
C HIS A 294 79.99 -10.13 2.51
N SER A 295 80.73 -11.23 2.69
CA SER A 295 80.28 -12.44 3.38
C SER A 295 80.63 -12.38 4.87
N TYR A 296 79.62 -12.41 5.74
CA TYR A 296 79.81 -12.59 7.18
C TYR A 296 79.51 -14.05 7.55
N ASN A 297 80.50 -14.75 8.10
CA ASN A 297 80.34 -16.08 8.67
C ASN A 297 79.96 -15.97 10.15
N ILE A 298 78.78 -16.46 10.53
CA ILE A 298 78.38 -16.63 11.94
C ILE A 298 78.58 -18.09 12.31
N ALA A 299 79.49 -18.35 13.24
CA ALA A 299 79.68 -19.67 13.84
C ALA A 299 78.77 -19.82 15.07
N TYR A 300 78.03 -20.94 15.12
CA TYR A 300 77.29 -21.37 16.30
C TYR A 300 78.25 -22.04 17.29
N ASN A 301 78.18 -21.64 18.56
CA ASN A 301 78.70 -22.43 19.68
C ASN A 301 77.56 -22.71 20.64
N SER A 302 77.32 -24.00 20.86
CA SER A 302 76.42 -24.56 21.87
C SER A 302 77.24 -25.07 23.06
N VAL A 303 76.99 -24.50 24.25
CA VAL A 303 76.82 -25.18 25.55
C VAL A 303 75.90 -24.31 26.40
#